data_AF-A0A316QFN7-F1
#
_entry.id   AF-A0A316QFN7-F1
#
_cell.length_a   1.000
_cell.length_b   1.000
_cell.length_c   1.000
_cell.angle_alpha   90.00
_cell.angle_beta   90.00
_cell.angle_gamma   90.00
#
_symmetry.space_group_name_H-M   'P 1'
#
loop_
_entity.id
_entity.type
_entity.pdbx_description
1 polymer ?
#
loop_
_entity_poly.entity_id
_entity_poly.type
_entity_poly.pdbx_seq_one_letter_code
_entity_poly.pdbx_strand_id
1 'polypeptide(L)'
;MSLKNEIFKQLKEREGEYVSGQALAETFGVSRAAVWKAIDTLRKEGYALSGTPKAGYVLSPSDVLREEELSAALEEAGINGIKLYVFEALPSTNAYAEKLVGVGASSPAVVAADRQTRGRARRGGSFPSVSGGLYMSVIAFPCLPPAKQPELTAKIYTAVKRVLHGDRKENEIFVGGKKACGILTECVCDPDEIKSCIVGIGVYPSLLPEEVKKKYPTRSRLCAAICKEVLDTCKNGR
;
A
#
# COMPACT_ATOMS: atom_id res chain seq x y z
N MET A 1 -4.71 14.41 -16.23
CA MET A 1 -5.21 13.72 -15.02
C MET A 1 -6.71 13.94 -14.92
N SER A 2 -7.45 13.16 -14.13
CA SER A 2 -8.89 13.40 -13.92
C SER A 2 -9.08 14.59 -12.98
N LEU A 3 -10.09 15.45 -13.25
CA LEU A 3 -10.47 16.58 -12.39
C LEU A 3 -10.66 16.15 -10.92
N LYS A 4 -11.20 14.95 -10.68
CA LYS A 4 -11.37 14.38 -9.33
C LYS A 4 -10.03 14.31 -8.58
N ASN A 5 -8.98 13.87 -9.26
CA ASN A 5 -7.66 13.63 -8.66
C ASN A 5 -6.96 14.95 -8.35
N GLU A 6 -7.13 15.95 -9.22
CA GLU A 6 -6.59 17.30 -9.00
C GLU A 6 -7.28 18.00 -7.83
N ILE A 7 -8.62 17.92 -7.75
CA ILE A 7 -9.39 18.43 -6.60
C ILE A 7 -8.97 17.72 -5.31
N PHE A 8 -8.86 16.39 -5.35
CA PHE A 8 -8.44 15.60 -4.19
C PHE A 8 -7.05 16.03 -3.71
N LYS A 9 -6.08 16.19 -4.61
CA LYS A 9 -4.72 16.66 -4.28
C LYS A 9 -4.75 18.02 -3.58
N GLN A 10 -5.50 18.98 -4.11
CA GLN A 10 -5.61 20.31 -3.49
C GLN A 10 -6.26 20.27 -2.09
N LEU A 11 -7.29 19.44 -1.90
CA LEU A 11 -7.90 19.26 -0.58
C LEU A 11 -6.98 18.53 0.41
N LYS A 12 -6.14 17.62 -0.09
CA LYS A 12 -5.15 16.89 0.72
C LYS A 12 -4.02 17.78 1.21
N GLU A 13 -3.54 18.70 0.35
CA GLU A 13 -2.55 19.72 0.73
C GLU A 13 -3.05 20.67 1.84
N ARG A 14 -4.38 20.77 2.01
CA ARG A 14 -5.05 21.58 3.02
C ARG A 14 -5.95 20.72 3.92
N GLU A 15 -5.51 19.51 4.25
CA GLU A 15 -6.28 18.57 5.07
C GLU A 15 -6.68 19.23 6.41
N GLY A 16 -7.97 19.14 6.77
CA GLY A 16 -8.52 19.80 7.94
C GLY A 16 -8.99 21.25 7.72
N GLU A 17 -8.70 21.87 6.59
CA GLU A 17 -9.14 23.23 6.25
C GLU A 17 -10.35 23.23 5.30
N TYR A 18 -11.18 24.27 5.41
CA TYR A 18 -12.28 24.50 4.49
C TYR A 18 -11.79 25.14 3.19
N VAL A 19 -12.12 24.54 2.06
CA VAL A 19 -11.90 25.08 0.72
C VAL A 19 -13.24 25.29 0.03
N SER A 20 -13.53 26.53 -0.40
CA SER A 20 -14.82 26.84 -1.01
C SER A 20 -14.98 26.17 -2.38
N GLY A 21 -16.20 25.72 -2.70
CA GLY A 21 -16.49 25.14 -4.02
C GLY A 21 -16.33 26.14 -5.17
N GLN A 22 -16.42 27.44 -4.89
CA GLN A 22 -16.12 28.51 -5.85
C GLN A 22 -14.61 28.60 -6.11
N ALA A 23 -13.78 28.55 -5.06
CA ALA A 23 -12.33 28.61 -5.20
C ALA A 23 -11.78 27.41 -5.99
N LEU A 24 -12.32 26.21 -5.76
CA LEU A 24 -11.99 25.02 -6.56
C LEU A 24 -12.41 25.19 -8.03
N ALA A 25 -13.61 25.72 -8.27
CA ALA A 25 -14.12 25.97 -9.62
C ALA A 25 -13.25 26.96 -10.40
N GLU A 26 -12.83 28.05 -9.74
CA GLU A 26 -11.92 29.05 -10.31
C GLU A 26 -10.52 28.50 -10.55
N THR A 27 -9.97 27.76 -9.58
CA THR A 27 -8.62 27.17 -9.67
C THR A 27 -8.50 26.22 -10.87
N PHE A 28 -9.51 25.38 -11.10
CA PHE A 28 -9.48 24.37 -12.16
C PHE A 28 -10.21 24.79 -13.44
N GLY A 29 -10.78 26.00 -13.49
CA GLY A 29 -11.52 26.50 -14.67
C GLY A 29 -12.77 25.69 -15.02
N VAL A 30 -13.49 25.18 -14.01
CA VAL A 30 -14.67 24.31 -14.18
C VAL A 30 -15.91 24.86 -13.47
N SER A 31 -17.09 24.30 -13.74
CA SER A 31 -18.32 24.70 -13.05
C SER A 31 -18.37 24.17 -11.61
N ARG A 32 -19.08 24.87 -10.71
CA ARG A 32 -19.36 24.39 -9.34
C ARG A 32 -20.08 23.04 -9.33
N ALA A 33 -20.89 22.75 -10.35
CA ALA A 33 -21.55 21.46 -10.50
C ALA A 33 -20.55 20.33 -10.80
N ALA A 34 -19.51 20.59 -11.62
CA ALA A 34 -18.43 19.64 -11.85
C ALA A 34 -17.62 19.37 -10.56
N VAL A 35 -17.32 20.42 -9.80
CA VAL A 35 -16.70 20.29 -8.47
C VAL A 35 -17.56 19.43 -7.55
N TRP A 36 -18.86 19.71 -7.45
CA TRP A 36 -19.77 18.93 -6.60
C TRP A 36 -19.82 17.45 -7.00
N LYS A 37 -19.87 17.14 -8.30
CA LYS A 37 -19.82 15.75 -8.79
C LYS A 37 -18.51 15.04 -8.40
N ALA A 38 -17.37 15.74 -8.49
CA ALA A 38 -16.09 15.19 -8.08
C ALA A 38 -16.06 14.91 -6.56
N ILE A 39 -16.54 15.85 -5.74
CA ILE A 39 -16.64 15.70 -4.28
C ILE A 39 -17.58 14.56 -3.89
N ASP A 40 -18.75 14.45 -4.54
CA ASP A 40 -19.71 13.37 -4.30
C ASP A 40 -19.11 12.00 -4.64
N THR A 41 -18.32 11.93 -5.70
CA THR A 41 -17.58 10.70 -6.06
C THR A 41 -16.55 10.34 -4.98
N LEU A 42 -15.76 11.32 -4.50
CA LEU A 42 -14.80 11.08 -3.41
C LEU A 42 -15.50 10.60 -2.12
N ARG A 43 -16.66 11.16 -1.77
CA ARG A 43 -17.46 10.66 -0.63
C ARG A 43 -17.84 9.19 -0.79
N LYS A 44 -18.33 8.82 -1.97
CA LYS A 44 -18.69 7.43 -2.30
C LYS A 44 -17.49 6.49 -2.27
N GLU A 45 -16.30 7.00 -2.56
CA GLU A 45 -15.05 6.24 -2.48
C GLU A 45 -14.53 6.03 -1.05
N GLY A 46 -15.18 6.64 -0.04
CA GLY A 46 -14.89 6.46 1.38
C GLY A 46 -14.16 7.63 2.05
N TYR A 47 -13.89 8.72 1.32
CA TYR A 47 -13.22 9.89 1.89
C TYR A 47 -14.14 10.64 2.85
N ALA A 48 -13.60 11.01 4.01
CA ALA A 48 -14.29 11.78 5.04
C ALA A 48 -14.38 13.27 4.64
N LEU A 49 -15.25 13.58 3.68
CA LEU A 49 -15.48 14.93 3.17
C LEU A 49 -16.76 15.53 3.74
N SER A 50 -16.63 16.54 4.60
CA SER A 50 -17.78 17.30 5.12
C SER A 50 -17.94 18.64 4.40
N GLY A 51 -19.03 19.35 4.70
CA GLY A 51 -19.35 20.64 4.09
C GLY A 51 -20.30 20.60 2.90
N THR A 52 -20.62 21.79 2.38
CA THR A 52 -21.64 22.01 1.34
C THR A 52 -21.09 22.92 0.24
N PRO A 53 -21.69 22.95 -0.96
CA PRO A 53 -21.27 23.88 -2.00
C PRO A 53 -21.17 25.34 -1.53
N LYS A 54 -22.02 25.78 -0.59
CA LYS A 54 -22.03 27.14 -0.03
C LYS A 54 -21.00 27.34 1.08
N ALA A 55 -20.83 26.37 1.98
CA ALA A 55 -19.91 26.48 3.12
C ALA A 55 -18.46 26.09 2.78
N GLY A 56 -18.24 25.49 1.61
CA GLY A 56 -16.97 24.85 1.25
C GLY A 56 -16.91 23.40 1.71
N TYR A 57 -15.80 22.76 1.37
CA TYR A 57 -15.52 21.35 1.64
C TYR A 57 -14.26 21.25 2.50
N VAL A 58 -14.27 20.32 3.45
CA VAL A 58 -13.09 19.98 4.25
C VAL A 58 -12.86 18.48 4.16
N LEU A 59 -11.63 18.09 3.86
CA LEU A 59 -11.18 16.71 3.90
C LEU A 59 -10.66 16.42 5.30
N SER A 60 -11.28 15.46 5.98
CA SER A 60 -10.76 14.89 7.22
C SER A 60 -9.87 13.68 6.93
N PRO A 61 -8.95 13.33 7.85
CA PRO A 61 -8.17 12.10 7.74
C PRO A 61 -9.09 10.88 7.53
N SER A 62 -8.83 10.08 6.51
CA SER A 62 -9.57 8.86 6.21
C SER A 62 -8.63 7.75 5.76
N ASP A 63 -8.90 6.52 6.20
CA ASP A 63 -8.07 5.36 5.88
C ASP A 63 -8.53 4.69 4.56
N VAL A 64 -8.46 5.45 3.47
CA VAL A 64 -8.81 4.97 2.13
C VAL A 64 -7.56 4.48 1.41
N LEU A 65 -7.53 3.18 1.09
CA LEU A 65 -6.44 2.60 0.30
C LEU A 65 -6.73 2.79 -1.20
N ARG A 66 -6.23 3.88 -1.75
CA ARG A 66 -6.28 4.22 -3.19
C ARG A 66 -4.89 4.44 -3.74
N GLU A 67 -4.79 4.41 -5.07
CA GLU A 67 -3.53 4.62 -5.77
C GLU A 67 -2.94 5.99 -5.46
N GLU A 68 -3.77 7.03 -5.41
CA GLU A 68 -3.35 8.41 -5.13
C GLU A 68 -2.77 8.55 -3.70
N GLU A 69 -3.46 8.00 -2.71
CA GLU A 69 -3.03 8.01 -1.31
C GLU A 69 -1.74 7.20 -1.09
N LEU A 70 -1.64 6.04 -1.76
CA LEU A 70 -0.43 5.21 -1.69
C LEU A 70 0.75 5.86 -2.42
N SER A 71 0.50 6.49 -3.57
CA SER A 71 1.53 7.23 -4.32
C SER A 71 2.11 8.35 -3.48
N ALA A 72 1.27 9.19 -2.89
CA ALA A 72 1.70 10.28 -2.02
C ALA A 72 2.51 9.76 -0.81
N ALA A 73 2.04 8.69 -0.16
CA ALA A 73 2.75 8.10 0.98
C ALA A 73 4.12 7.49 0.58
N LEU A 74 4.26 6.95 -0.63
CA LEU A 74 5.53 6.44 -1.15
C LEU A 74 6.50 7.58 -1.48
N GLU A 75 6.01 8.67 -2.06
CA GLU A 75 6.80 9.89 -2.30
C GLU A 75 7.32 10.48 -0.96
N GLU A 76 6.45 10.60 0.06
CA GLU A 76 6.84 10.99 1.44
C GLU A 76 7.93 10.07 2.01
N ALA A 77 7.88 8.77 1.69
CA ALA A 77 8.89 7.79 2.11
C ALA A 77 10.19 7.82 1.29
N GLY A 78 10.25 8.63 0.22
CA GLY A 78 11.40 8.75 -0.68
C GLY A 78 11.42 7.71 -1.81
N ILE A 79 10.30 7.07 -2.11
CA ILE A 79 10.16 6.07 -3.18
C ILE A 79 9.40 6.72 -4.33
N ASN A 80 10.12 7.03 -5.41
CA ASN A 80 9.57 7.69 -6.60
C ASN A 80 9.59 6.76 -7.81
N GLY A 81 8.65 6.96 -8.74
CA GLY A 81 8.65 6.28 -10.05
C GLY A 81 8.34 4.77 -10.00
N ILE A 82 7.80 4.27 -8.89
CA ILE A 82 7.37 2.87 -8.76
C ILE A 82 5.97 2.69 -9.34
N LYS A 83 5.74 1.58 -10.06
CA LYS A 83 4.40 1.27 -10.59
C LYS A 83 3.49 0.81 -9.46
N LEU A 84 2.25 1.32 -9.43
CA LEU A 84 1.25 0.99 -8.42
C LEU A 84 0.04 0.34 -9.04
N TYR A 85 -0.50 -0.66 -8.33
CA TYR A 85 -1.75 -1.32 -8.69
C TYR A 85 -2.56 -1.50 -7.41
N VAL A 86 -3.55 -0.64 -7.20
CA VAL A 86 -4.37 -0.65 -5.98
C VAL A 86 -5.79 -1.10 -6.29
N PHE A 87 -6.26 -2.12 -5.57
CA PHE A 87 -7.57 -2.73 -5.78
C PHE A 87 -8.43 -2.65 -4.53
N GLU A 88 -9.73 -2.48 -4.70
CA GLU A 88 -10.65 -2.73 -3.59
C GLU A 88 -10.69 -4.22 -3.24
N ALA A 89 -10.83 -5.09 -4.24
CA ALA A 89 -10.81 -6.53 -4.06
C ALA A 89 -10.18 -7.23 -5.25
N LEU A 90 -9.44 -8.30 -4.98
CA LEU A 90 -8.87 -9.19 -5.99
C LEU A 90 -8.68 -10.61 -5.44
N PRO A 91 -8.38 -11.63 -6.26
CA PRO A 91 -8.09 -12.97 -5.75
C PRO A 91 -6.86 -13.02 -4.85
N SER A 92 -5.71 -12.50 -5.30
CA SER A 92 -4.52 -12.35 -4.48
C SER A 92 -3.57 -11.31 -5.06
N THR A 93 -2.95 -10.50 -4.20
CA THR A 93 -1.89 -9.55 -4.59
C THR A 93 -0.66 -10.27 -5.14
N ASN A 94 -0.24 -11.39 -4.54
CA ASN A 94 0.88 -12.20 -5.05
C ASN A 94 0.56 -12.78 -6.43
N ALA A 95 -0.64 -13.33 -6.62
CA ALA A 95 -1.04 -13.87 -7.93
C ALA A 95 -1.10 -12.80 -9.02
N TYR A 96 -1.46 -11.56 -8.67
CA TYR A 96 -1.44 -10.45 -9.61
C TYR A 96 0.00 -10.01 -9.91
N ALA A 97 0.86 -9.91 -8.88
CA ALA A 97 2.28 -9.60 -9.04
C ALA A 97 3.02 -10.64 -9.90
N GLU A 98 2.71 -11.93 -9.71
CA GLU A 98 3.23 -13.05 -10.50
C GLU A 98 2.90 -12.88 -11.98
N LYS A 99 1.65 -12.49 -12.30
CA LYS A 99 1.25 -12.18 -13.68
C LYS A 99 2.03 -11.01 -14.26
N LEU A 100 2.25 -9.94 -13.48
CA LEU A 100 3.02 -8.78 -13.94
C LEU A 100 4.46 -9.18 -14.31
N VAL A 101 5.12 -9.98 -13.47
CA VAL A 101 6.44 -10.54 -13.78
C VAL A 101 6.39 -11.40 -15.04
N GLY A 102 5.40 -12.29 -15.15
CA GLY A 102 5.24 -13.20 -16.29
C GLY A 102 5.03 -12.49 -17.64
N VAL A 103 4.44 -11.29 -17.64
CA VAL A 103 4.29 -10.46 -18.86
C VAL A 103 5.46 -9.49 -19.09
N GLY A 104 6.55 -9.63 -18.34
CA GLY A 104 7.80 -8.90 -18.58
C GLY A 104 8.00 -7.64 -17.73
N ALA A 105 7.36 -7.52 -16.56
CA ALA A 105 7.73 -6.46 -15.62
C ALA A 105 9.21 -6.58 -15.23
N SER A 106 9.97 -5.51 -15.46
CA SER A 106 11.42 -5.42 -15.22
C SER A 106 11.82 -4.28 -14.28
N SER A 107 10.84 -3.62 -13.68
CA SER A 107 11.01 -2.54 -12.72
C SER A 107 10.23 -2.85 -11.44
N PRO A 108 10.69 -2.40 -10.26
CA PRO A 108 9.92 -2.55 -9.03
C PRO A 108 8.49 -2.06 -9.17
N ALA A 109 7.57 -2.71 -8.46
CA ALA A 109 6.16 -2.37 -8.45
C ALA A 109 5.51 -2.80 -7.13
N VAL A 110 4.41 -2.16 -6.77
CA VAL A 110 3.58 -2.53 -5.62
C VAL A 110 2.17 -2.84 -6.08
N VAL A 111 1.66 -3.97 -5.61
CA VAL A 111 0.26 -4.34 -5.72
C VAL A 111 -0.34 -4.26 -4.32
N ALA A 112 -1.44 -3.55 -4.13
CA ALA A 112 -2.10 -3.42 -2.82
C ALA A 112 -3.61 -3.64 -2.94
N ALA A 113 -4.24 -4.13 -1.89
CA ALA A 113 -5.67 -4.30 -1.85
C ALA A 113 -6.30 -4.19 -0.46
N ASP A 114 -7.56 -3.74 -0.44
CA ASP A 114 -8.37 -3.67 0.78
C ASP A 114 -8.80 -5.06 1.26
N ARG A 115 -9.06 -6.01 0.34
CA ARG A 115 -9.35 -7.42 0.64
C ARG A 115 -8.89 -8.38 -0.46
N GLN A 116 -8.68 -9.65 -0.09
CA GLN A 116 -8.41 -10.74 -1.05
C GLN A 116 -9.46 -11.85 -0.95
N THR A 117 -9.96 -12.34 -2.08
CA THR A 117 -10.92 -13.47 -2.09
C THR A 117 -10.25 -14.84 -2.02
N ARG A 118 -8.96 -14.93 -2.36
CA ARG A 118 -8.14 -16.14 -2.39
C ARG A 118 -6.72 -15.87 -1.87
N GLY A 119 -6.61 -15.17 -0.74
CA GLY A 119 -5.33 -14.85 -0.12
C GLY A 119 -4.49 -16.10 0.13
N ARG A 120 -3.21 -16.06 -0.28
CA ARG A 120 -2.28 -17.20 -0.23
C ARG A 120 -1.39 -17.10 1.02
N ALA A 121 -1.05 -18.25 1.57
CA ALA A 121 -0.01 -18.42 2.57
C ALA A 121 0.99 -19.47 2.08
N ARG A 122 2.08 -19.65 2.83
CA ARG A 122 3.11 -20.65 2.51
C ARG A 122 2.53 -22.05 2.46
N ARG A 123 3.21 -22.95 1.74
CA ARG A 123 2.86 -24.39 1.61
C ARG A 123 1.41 -24.62 1.15
N GLY A 124 0.90 -23.75 0.27
CA GLY A 124 -0.47 -23.84 -0.26
C GLY A 124 -1.57 -23.44 0.71
N GLY A 125 -1.24 -22.87 1.87
CA GLY A 125 -2.23 -22.40 2.84
C GLY A 125 -2.99 -21.16 2.35
N SER A 126 -4.03 -20.80 3.09
CA SER A 126 -4.79 -19.56 2.88
C SER A 126 -4.45 -18.50 3.92
N PHE A 127 -4.41 -17.23 3.51
CA PHE A 127 -4.32 -16.09 4.42
C PHE A 127 -5.67 -15.36 4.46
N PRO A 128 -6.40 -15.37 5.59
CA PRO A 128 -7.66 -14.64 5.73
C PRO A 128 -7.46 -13.16 5.40
N SER A 129 -8.21 -12.66 4.43
CA SER A 129 -7.95 -11.34 3.85
C SER A 129 -9.23 -10.51 3.75
N VAL A 130 -9.90 -10.29 4.87
CA VAL A 130 -11.13 -9.48 4.96
C VAL A 130 -10.83 -7.99 4.91
N SER A 131 -11.83 -7.17 4.60
CA SER A 131 -11.69 -5.70 4.59
C SER A 131 -11.20 -5.17 5.94
N GLY A 132 -10.46 -4.06 5.92
CA GLY A 132 -9.80 -3.49 7.10
C GLY A 132 -8.39 -4.03 7.37
N GLY A 133 -7.89 -4.98 6.56
CA GLY A 133 -6.49 -5.35 6.51
C GLY A 133 -5.67 -4.48 5.55
N LEU A 134 -4.36 -4.70 5.54
CA LEU A 134 -3.45 -4.24 4.49
C LEU A 134 -2.86 -5.49 3.82
N TYR A 135 -3.22 -5.71 2.57
CA TYR A 135 -2.68 -6.80 1.76
C TYR A 135 -1.89 -6.20 0.61
N MET A 136 -0.59 -6.50 0.55
CA MET A 136 0.29 -5.93 -0.47
C MET A 136 1.29 -6.96 -0.98
N SER A 137 1.82 -6.72 -2.18
CA SER A 137 2.93 -7.48 -2.75
C SER A 137 3.92 -6.50 -3.37
N VAL A 138 5.19 -6.63 -2.99
CA VAL A 138 6.29 -5.85 -3.57
C VAL A 138 7.03 -6.71 -4.57
N ILE A 139 7.13 -6.25 -5.81
CA ILE A 139 7.99 -6.85 -6.84
C ILE A 139 9.36 -6.17 -6.75
N ALA A 140 10.40 -6.97 -6.58
CA ALA A 140 11.79 -6.55 -6.54
C ALA A 140 12.66 -7.45 -7.42
N PHE A 141 13.84 -6.96 -7.80
CA PHE A 141 14.78 -7.65 -8.69
C PHE A 141 16.14 -7.75 -7.99
N PRO A 142 16.27 -8.60 -6.95
CA PRO A 142 17.52 -8.71 -6.20
C PRO A 142 18.56 -9.46 -7.03
N CYS A 143 19.71 -8.84 -7.33
CA CYS A 143 20.82 -9.50 -8.01
C CYS A 143 21.57 -10.44 -7.05
N LEU A 144 21.00 -11.60 -6.72
CA LEU A 144 21.54 -12.56 -5.76
C LEU A 144 21.46 -14.00 -6.29
N PRO A 145 22.38 -14.90 -5.89
CA PRO A 145 22.26 -16.33 -6.19
C PRO A 145 21.01 -16.96 -5.54
N PRO A 146 20.36 -17.96 -6.16
CA PRO A 146 19.17 -18.62 -5.61
C PRO A 146 19.36 -19.16 -4.19
N ALA A 147 20.57 -19.63 -3.86
CA ALA A 147 20.92 -20.12 -2.52
C ALA A 147 20.76 -19.07 -1.40
N LYS A 148 20.75 -17.77 -1.73
CA LYS A 148 20.55 -16.67 -0.78
C LYS A 148 19.08 -16.33 -0.50
N GLN A 149 18.12 -16.94 -1.21
CA GLN A 149 16.70 -16.68 -1.01
C GLN A 149 16.21 -16.86 0.46
N PRO A 150 16.62 -17.90 1.21
CA PRO A 150 16.22 -18.04 2.61
C PRO A 150 16.74 -16.90 3.50
N GLU A 151 17.98 -16.46 3.26
CA GLU A 151 18.59 -15.33 3.98
C GLU A 151 17.86 -14.02 3.66
N LEU A 152 17.57 -13.76 2.39
CA LEU A 152 16.80 -12.60 1.96
C LEU A 152 15.43 -12.57 2.63
N THR A 153 14.73 -13.71 2.62
CA THR A 153 13.43 -13.86 3.30
C THR A 153 13.55 -13.54 4.79
N ALA A 154 14.57 -14.06 5.47
CA ALA A 154 14.80 -13.78 6.88
C ALA A 154 15.09 -12.29 7.15
N LYS A 155 15.86 -11.61 6.29
CA LYS A 155 16.11 -10.16 6.40
C LYS A 155 14.82 -9.35 6.22
N ILE A 156 13.97 -9.72 5.26
CA ILE A 156 12.65 -9.09 5.03
C ILE A 156 11.78 -9.18 6.29
N TYR A 157 11.68 -10.36 6.92
CA TYR A 157 10.93 -10.49 8.18
C TYR A 157 11.46 -9.58 9.27
N THR A 158 12.77 -9.48 9.42
CA THR A 158 13.39 -8.59 10.41
C THR A 158 13.07 -7.13 10.12
N ALA A 159 13.12 -6.72 8.85
CA ALA A 159 12.83 -5.36 8.42
C ALA A 159 11.37 -4.99 8.70
N VAL A 160 10.41 -5.84 8.29
CA VAL A 160 8.98 -5.62 8.54
C VAL A 160 8.64 -5.70 10.03
N LYS A 161 9.26 -6.60 10.80
CA LYS A 161 9.11 -6.67 12.27
C LYS A 161 9.39 -5.31 12.92
N ARG A 162 10.45 -4.61 12.49
CA ARG A 162 10.82 -3.29 13.02
C ARG A 162 9.76 -2.24 12.75
N VAL A 163 9.14 -2.24 11.56
CA VAL A 163 8.05 -1.30 11.25
C VAL A 163 6.83 -1.57 12.13
N LEU A 164 6.49 -2.83 12.34
CA LEU A 164 5.28 -3.24 13.05
C LEU A 164 5.41 -3.27 14.58
N HIS A 165 6.62 -3.07 15.12
CA HIS A 165 6.93 -3.24 16.54
C HIS A 165 6.41 -4.60 17.08
N GLY A 166 6.49 -5.64 16.25
CA GLY A 166 6.02 -6.98 16.59
C GLY A 166 7.16 -7.90 16.99
N ASP A 167 6.82 -9.14 17.31
CA ASP A 167 7.73 -10.25 17.57
C ASP A 167 7.69 -11.28 16.45
N ARG A 168 8.88 -11.64 15.95
CA ARG A 168 9.00 -12.68 14.94
C ARG A 168 9.03 -14.04 15.62
N LYS A 169 8.08 -14.90 15.29
CA LYS A 169 8.13 -16.33 15.61
C LYS A 169 8.15 -17.08 14.29
N GLU A 170 9.28 -17.73 14.01
CA GLU A 170 9.55 -18.40 12.73
C GLU A 170 9.37 -17.48 11.51
N ASN A 171 8.25 -17.62 10.80
CA ASN A 171 7.91 -16.92 9.56
C ASN A 171 6.59 -16.17 9.71
N GLU A 172 6.33 -15.67 10.90
CA GLU A 172 5.15 -14.88 11.25
C GLU A 172 5.54 -13.76 12.22
N ILE A 173 4.78 -12.68 12.21
CA ILE A 173 4.95 -11.56 13.12
C ILE A 173 3.72 -11.46 14.02
N PHE A 174 3.97 -11.46 15.32
CA PHE A 174 2.95 -11.39 16.37
C PHE A 174 3.00 -10.04 17.09
N VAL A 175 1.86 -9.54 17.53
CA VAL A 175 1.75 -8.39 18.44
C VAL A 175 0.78 -8.79 19.54
N GLY A 176 1.18 -8.62 20.81
CA GLY A 176 0.35 -9.01 21.96
C GLY A 176 -0.07 -10.49 21.93
N GLY A 177 0.80 -11.38 21.45
CA GLY A 177 0.52 -12.81 21.33
C GLY A 177 -0.42 -13.21 20.17
N LYS A 178 -0.92 -12.27 19.38
CA LYS A 178 -1.77 -12.54 18.20
C LYS A 178 -0.98 -12.34 16.92
N LYS A 179 -1.23 -13.18 15.91
CA LYS A 179 -0.60 -13.05 14.59
C LYS A 179 -1.07 -11.75 13.94
N ALA A 180 -0.16 -10.79 13.80
CA ALA A 180 -0.44 -9.47 13.25
C ALA A 180 -0.05 -9.38 11.77
N CYS A 181 0.94 -10.15 11.34
CA CYS A 181 1.42 -10.14 9.96
C CYS A 181 1.95 -11.50 9.49
N GLY A 182 1.68 -11.82 8.23
CA GLY A 182 2.30 -12.93 7.51
C GLY A 182 3.02 -12.42 6.25
N ILE A 183 4.15 -13.05 5.93
CA ILE A 183 4.93 -12.74 4.73
C ILE A 183 5.05 -14.01 3.86
N LEU A 184 5.00 -13.83 2.56
CA LEU A 184 5.16 -14.87 1.55
C LEU A 184 6.13 -14.37 0.48
N THR A 185 7.35 -14.91 0.48
CA THR A 185 8.37 -14.60 -0.53
C THR A 185 8.39 -15.68 -1.60
N GLU A 186 8.10 -15.29 -2.84
CA GLU A 186 8.12 -16.15 -4.02
C GLU A 186 9.12 -15.57 -5.03
N CYS A 187 10.08 -16.38 -5.47
CA CYS A 187 11.12 -15.94 -6.40
C CYS A 187 11.02 -16.69 -7.72
N VAL A 188 11.28 -15.98 -8.82
CA VAL A 188 11.63 -16.59 -10.10
C VAL A 188 13.15 -16.58 -10.20
N CYS A 189 13.73 -17.76 -10.39
CA CYS A 189 15.18 -17.95 -10.41
C CYS A 189 15.58 -18.65 -11.70
N ASP A 190 16.70 -18.20 -12.25
CA ASP A 190 17.51 -18.97 -13.20
C ASP A 190 18.63 -19.69 -12.42
N PRO A 191 19.45 -20.56 -13.05
CA PRO A 191 20.49 -21.29 -12.34
C PRO A 191 21.44 -20.42 -11.51
N ASP A 192 21.76 -19.22 -12.00
CA ASP A 192 22.77 -18.35 -11.41
C ASP A 192 22.21 -17.23 -10.52
N GLU A 193 20.96 -16.81 -10.76
CA GLU A 193 20.41 -15.63 -10.09
C GLU A 193 18.88 -15.67 -9.86
N ILE A 194 18.47 -14.93 -8.84
CA ILE A 194 17.07 -14.57 -8.61
C ILE A 194 16.68 -13.48 -9.61
N LYS A 195 15.94 -13.83 -10.66
CA LYS A 195 15.45 -12.88 -11.66
C LYS A 195 14.43 -11.91 -11.09
N SER A 196 13.56 -12.39 -10.22
CA SER A 196 12.59 -11.54 -9.52
C SER A 196 12.20 -12.14 -8.18
N CYS A 197 11.76 -11.28 -7.28
CA CYS A 197 11.29 -11.61 -5.94
C CYS A 197 9.97 -10.88 -5.70
N ILE A 198 8.92 -11.63 -5.38
CA ILE A 198 7.61 -11.13 -5.01
C ILE A 198 7.45 -11.36 -3.51
N VAL A 199 7.33 -10.26 -2.77
CA VAL A 199 7.17 -10.28 -1.31
C VAL A 199 5.73 -9.90 -0.98
N GLY A 200 4.90 -10.90 -0.73
CA GLY A 200 3.53 -10.74 -0.24
C GLY A 200 3.51 -10.47 1.26
N ILE A 201 2.84 -9.40 1.68
CA ILE A 201 2.69 -9.02 3.08
C ILE A 201 1.21 -8.81 3.37
N GLY A 202 0.68 -9.57 4.33
CA GLY A 202 -0.66 -9.36 4.88
C GLY A 202 -0.55 -8.88 6.32
N VAL A 203 -1.10 -7.71 6.63
CA VAL A 203 -1.09 -7.10 7.97
C VAL A 203 -2.51 -6.87 8.45
N TYR A 204 -2.73 -7.03 9.75
CA TYR A 204 -3.95 -6.60 10.45
C TYR A 204 -3.66 -5.33 11.27
N PRO A 205 -3.89 -4.12 10.72
CA PRO A 205 -3.57 -2.86 11.38
C PRO A 205 -4.23 -2.69 12.77
N SER A 206 -5.41 -3.28 12.96
CA SER A 206 -6.14 -3.25 14.22
C SER A 206 -5.36 -3.88 15.39
N LEU A 207 -4.47 -4.83 15.10
CA LEU A 207 -3.65 -5.53 16.10
C LEU A 207 -2.33 -4.81 16.41
N LEU A 208 -1.96 -3.75 15.68
CA LEU A 208 -0.69 -3.06 15.88
C LEU A 208 -0.71 -2.19 17.14
N PRO A 209 0.46 -1.92 17.76
CA PRO A 209 0.56 -1.02 18.90
C PRO A 209 0.12 0.40 18.54
N GLU A 210 -0.40 1.15 19.52
CA GLU A 210 -0.85 2.54 19.31
C GLU A 210 0.25 3.48 18.83
N GLU A 211 1.51 3.22 19.22
CA GLU A 211 2.66 3.97 18.71
C GLU A 211 2.82 3.81 17.19
N VAL A 212 2.66 2.58 16.69
CA VAL A 212 2.76 2.28 15.25
C VAL A 212 1.58 2.92 14.50
N LYS A 213 0.37 2.85 15.06
CA LYS A 213 -0.82 3.51 14.48
C LYS A 213 -0.67 5.03 14.45
N LYS A 214 -0.10 5.64 15.49
CA LYS A 214 0.19 7.09 15.50
C LYS A 214 1.25 7.47 14.47
N LYS A 215 2.28 6.64 14.31
CA LYS A 215 3.36 6.86 13.34
C LYS A 215 2.89 6.65 11.90
N TYR A 216 2.01 5.67 11.67
CA TYR A 216 1.44 5.32 10.38
C TYR A 216 -0.09 5.31 10.46
N PRO A 217 -0.73 6.50 10.45
CA PRO A 217 -2.16 6.65 10.72
C PRO A 217 -3.08 6.10 9.62
N THR A 218 -2.53 5.80 8.45
CA THR A 218 -3.28 5.22 7.31
C THR A 218 -2.57 3.97 6.80
N ARG A 219 -3.33 3.08 6.18
CA ARG A 219 -2.81 1.88 5.51
C ARG A 219 -1.86 2.24 4.38
N SER A 220 -2.08 3.35 3.68
CA SER A 220 -1.16 3.87 2.66
C SER A 220 0.22 4.21 3.24
N ARG A 221 0.28 4.91 4.38
CA ARG A 221 1.55 5.22 5.06
C ARG A 221 2.23 3.97 5.63
N LEU A 222 1.46 3.04 6.19
CA LEU A 222 1.99 1.76 6.65
C LEU A 222 2.56 0.94 5.48
N CYS A 223 1.83 0.87 4.37
CA CYS A 223 2.25 0.21 3.13
C CYS A 223 3.54 0.81 2.59
N ALA A 224 3.65 2.14 2.55
CA ALA A 224 4.86 2.82 2.10
C ALA A 224 6.07 2.53 2.99
N ALA A 225 5.91 2.54 4.31
CA ALA A 225 6.96 2.21 5.26
C ALA A 225 7.46 0.75 5.11
N ILE A 226 6.54 -0.20 4.97
CA ILE A 226 6.87 -1.60 4.70
C ILE A 226 7.56 -1.75 3.34
N CYS A 227 7.03 -1.10 2.30
CA CYS A 227 7.60 -1.11 0.95
C CYS A 227 9.06 -0.67 0.96
N LYS A 228 9.38 0.42 1.65
CA LYS A 228 10.74 0.95 1.79
C LYS A 228 11.70 -0.09 2.34
N GLU A 229 11.37 -0.66 3.49
CA GLU A 229 12.21 -1.68 4.14
C GLU A 229 12.42 -2.91 3.25
N VAL A 230 11.38 -3.34 2.52
CA VAL A 230 11.47 -4.49 1.60
C VAL A 230 12.38 -4.17 0.41
N LEU A 231 12.18 -3.03 -0.24
CA LEU A 231 12.98 -2.61 -1.40
C LEU A 231 14.45 -2.40 -1.02
N ASP A 232 14.71 -1.74 0.11
CA ASP A 232 16.07 -1.51 0.60
C ASP A 232 16.75 -2.83 0.97
N THR A 233 16.03 -3.76 1.59
CA THR A 233 16.54 -5.10 1.89
C THR A 233 16.89 -5.89 0.61
N CYS A 234 16.07 -5.78 -0.44
CA CYS A 234 16.32 -6.45 -1.71
C CYS A 234 17.47 -5.83 -2.50
N LYS A 235 17.68 -4.51 -2.39
CA LYS A 235 18.82 -3.80 -3.01
C LYS A 235 20.14 -4.10 -2.29
N ASN A 236 20.12 -4.09 -0.95
CA ASN A 236 21.30 -4.24 -0.09
C ASN A 236 21.64 -5.70 0.23
N GLY A 237 20.99 -6.67 -0.42
CA GLY A 237 21.25 -8.09 -0.17
C GLY A 237 22.61 -8.60 -0.69
N ARG A 238 23.37 -7.74 -1.37
CA ARG A 238 24.72 -8.03 -1.90
C ARG A 238 25.74 -8.25 -0.78
#